data_AF-A0AAW2URT7-F1
#
_entry.id   AF-A0AAW2URT7-F1
#
_cell.length_a   1.000
_cell.length_b   1.000
_cell.length_c   1.000
_cell.angle_alpha   90.00
_cell.angle_beta   90.00
_cell.angle_gamma   90.00
#
_symmetry.space_group_name_H-M   'P 1'
#
loop_
_entity.id
_entity.type
_entity.pdbx_description
1 polymer ?
#
loop_
_entity_poly.entity_id
_entity_poly.type
_entity_poly.pdbx_seq_one_letter_code
_entity_poly.pdbx_strand_id
1 'polypeptide(L)'
;MMNGSQFGFLQPSRGIRQGDPLSPYLFILCAKALSCLLQACEMEGRIRGVAVARNAPRVSHLLFADDILIFCQATDDALKSVREVLDVYAKASDQHINLQK
;
A
#
# COMPACT_ATOMS: atom_id res chain seq x y z
N MET A 1 -15.24 5.84 24.42
CA MET A 1 -16.62 6.19 24.81
C MET A 1 -17.56 5.32 24.02
N MET A 2 -18.34 4.49 24.69
CA MET A 2 -19.53 3.86 24.13
C MET A 2 -20.66 4.37 25.02
N ASN A 3 -21.60 5.14 24.46
CA ASN A 3 -22.74 5.69 25.20
C ASN A 3 -22.41 6.53 26.46
N GLY A 4 -21.39 7.40 26.38
CA GLY A 4 -21.19 8.46 27.39
C GLY A 4 -20.65 8.04 28.77
N SER A 5 -20.39 6.75 29.03
CA SER A 5 -19.72 6.29 30.25
C SER A 5 -18.21 6.08 30.04
N GLN A 6 -17.43 6.33 31.10
CA GLN A 6 -15.99 6.05 31.13
C GLN A 6 -15.78 4.53 31.15
N PHE A 7 -15.70 3.93 29.96
CA PHE A 7 -15.09 2.61 29.81
C PHE A 7 -13.62 2.72 30.19
N GLY A 8 -13.12 1.76 30.99
CA GLY A 8 -11.75 1.75 31.54
C GLY A 8 -10.64 1.83 30.48
N PHE A 9 -9.39 1.77 30.93
CA PHE A 9 -8.22 1.91 30.05
C PHE A 9 -8.24 0.85 28.93
N LEU A 10 -8.40 1.30 27.68
CA LEU A 10 -8.28 0.47 26.49
C LEU A 10 -6.82 0.52 26.03
N GLN A 11 -6.14 -0.63 26.04
CA GLN A 11 -4.79 -0.75 25.49
C GLN A 11 -4.89 -1.19 24.02
N PRO A 12 -4.70 -0.29 23.05
CA PRO A 12 -4.72 -0.67 21.64
C PRO A 12 -3.53 -1.60 21.34
N SER A 13 -3.80 -2.72 20.67
CA SER A 13 -2.77 -3.68 20.23
C SER A 13 -2.27 -3.41 18.81
N ARG A 14 -3.06 -2.69 18.00
CA ARG A 14 -2.79 -2.35 16.59
C ARG A 14 -3.39 -0.98 16.26
N GLY A 15 -2.86 -0.35 15.21
CA GLY A 15 -3.29 0.97 14.74
C GLY A 15 -2.66 2.12 15.52
N ILE A 16 -2.53 3.25 14.85
CA ILE A 16 -2.01 4.48 15.44
C ILE A 16 -3.20 5.38 15.77
N ARG A 17 -3.12 6.10 16.89
CA ARG A 17 -4.18 7.01 17.32
C ARG A 17 -4.34 8.15 16.30
N GLN A 18 -5.54 8.32 15.75
CA GLN A 18 -5.85 9.50 14.95
C GLN A 18 -5.60 10.78 15.75
N GLY A 19 -4.89 11.73 15.16
CA GLY A 19 -4.44 12.95 15.82
C GLY A 19 -3.11 12.83 16.57
N ASP A 20 -2.44 11.68 16.53
CA ASP A 20 -1.03 11.58 16.94
C ASP A 20 -0.15 12.20 15.83
N PRO A 21 0.70 13.20 16.15
CA PRO A 21 1.55 13.89 15.18
C PRO A 21 2.53 12.97 14.42
N LEU A 22 2.81 11.76 14.91
CA LEU A 22 3.67 10.78 14.24
C LEU A 22 2.96 9.89 13.23
N SER A 23 1.63 9.75 13.32
CA SER A 23 0.84 8.88 12.44
C SER A 23 1.07 9.15 10.94
N PRO A 24 1.13 10.40 10.46
CA PRO A 24 1.32 10.68 9.04
C PRO A 24 2.67 10.17 8.53
N TYR A 25 3.73 10.28 9.34
CA TYR A 25 5.07 9.83 8.96
C TYR A 25 5.16 8.31 8.86
N LEU A 26 4.53 7.61 9.81
CA LEU A 26 4.47 6.15 9.77
C LEU A 26 3.66 5.65 8.57
N PHE A 27 2.56 6.33 8.24
CA PHE A 27 1.79 6.04 7.03
C PHE A 27 2.64 6.20 5.76
N ILE A 28 3.37 7.32 5.64
CA ILE A 28 4.27 7.57 4.50
C ILE A 28 5.37 6.51 4.41
N LEU A 29 5.93 6.08 5.55
CA LEU A 29 6.98 5.06 5.58
C LEU A 29 6.46 3.71 5.05
N CYS A 30 5.26 3.30 5.48
CA CYS A 30 4.60 2.10 4.97
C CYS A 30 4.31 2.21 3.46
N ALA A 31 3.77 3.34 3.00
CA ALA A 31 3.52 3.58 1.58
C ALA A 31 4.82 3.52 0.76
N LYS A 32 5.91 4.09 1.28
CA LYS A 32 7.24 4.04 0.65
C LYS A 32 7.77 2.61 0.55
N ALA A 33 7.57 1.78 1.57
CA ALA A 33 7.97 0.37 1.52
C ALA A 33 7.23 -0.39 0.39
N LEU A 34 5.91 -0.19 0.26
CA LEU A 34 5.13 -0.76 -0.86
C LEU A 34 5.63 -0.25 -2.22
N SER A 35 5.88 1.06 -2.32
CA SER A 35 6.42 1.70 -3.52
C SER A 35 7.73 1.06 -3.96
N CYS A 36 8.67 0.82 -3.02
CA CYS A 36 9.94 0.17 -3.31
C CYS A 36 9.76 -1.27 -3.82
N LEU A 37 8.84 -2.05 -3.25
CA LEU A 37 8.55 -3.40 -3.72
C LEU A 37 8.00 -3.42 -5.16
N LEU A 38 7.09 -2.50 -5.48
CA LEU A 38 6.53 -2.37 -6.83
C LEU A 38 7.59 -1.91 -7.84
N GLN A 39 8.47 -0.97 -7.45
CA GLN A 39 9.58 -0.52 -8.29
C GLN A 39 10.59 -1.65 -8.57
N ALA A 40 10.92 -2.47 -7.57
CA ALA A 40 11.78 -3.63 -7.75
C ALA A 40 11.16 -4.61 -8.77
N CYS A 41 9.86 -4.90 -8.62
CA CYS A 41 9.11 -5.75 -9.54
C CYS A 41 9.10 -5.20 -10.98
N GLU A 42 8.99 -3.88 -11.15
CA GLU A 42 9.07 -3.22 -12.45
C GLU A 42 10.48 -3.26 -13.05
N MET A 43 11.52 -3.05 -12.23
CA MET A 43 12.92 -3.14 -12.65
C MET A 43 13.32 -4.56 -13.10
N GLU A 44 12.77 -5.58 -12.44
CA GLU A 44 12.91 -6.98 -12.82
C GLU A 44 12.12 -7.34 -14.10
N GLY A 45 11.30 -6.43 -14.62
CA GLY A 45 10.48 -6.64 -15.81
C GLY A 45 9.25 -7.52 -15.58
N ARG A 46 8.95 -7.87 -14.33
CA ARG A 46 7.80 -8.70 -13.93
C ARG A 46 6.47 -7.97 -14.10
N ILE A 47 6.50 -6.65 -13.90
CA ILE A 47 5.43 -5.73 -14.30
C ILE A 47 6.00 -4.61 -15.16
N ARG A 48 5.13 -3.92 -15.88
CA ARG A 48 5.45 -2.74 -16.67
C ARG A 48 4.39 -1.68 -16.45
N GLY A 49 4.81 -0.54 -15.92
CA GLY A 49 3.94 0.62 -15.75
C GLY A 49 3.55 1.28 -17.08
N VAL A 50 2.68 2.28 -16.96
CA VAL A 50 2.19 3.09 -18.08
C VAL A 50 3.11 4.29 -18.30
N ALA A 51 3.30 4.68 -19.56
CA ALA A 51 3.98 5.92 -19.93
C ALA A 51 3.06 6.73 -20.85
N VAL A 52 2.94 8.03 -20.59
CA VAL A 52 2.07 8.94 -21.37
C VAL A 52 2.62 9.26 -22.76
N ALA A 53 3.92 9.07 -22.98
CA ALA A 53 4.60 9.25 -24.25
C ALA A 53 5.81 8.30 -24.35
N ARG A 54 6.34 8.10 -25.57
CA ARG A 54 7.40 7.12 -25.85
C ARG A 54 8.66 7.26 -24.98
N ASN A 55 8.99 8.50 -24.59
CA ASN A 55 10.16 8.84 -23.79
C ASN A 55 9.80 9.38 -22.39
N ALA A 56 8.54 9.25 -21.97
CA ALA A 56 8.12 9.66 -20.64
C ALA A 56 8.51 8.60 -19.60
N PRO A 57 8.77 8.99 -18.34
CA PRO A 57 8.91 8.05 -17.24
C PRO A 57 7.70 7.12 -17.16
N ARG A 58 7.96 5.85 -16.86
CA ARG A 58 6.89 4.89 -16.55
C ARG A 58 6.42 5.09 -15.12
N VAL A 59 5.11 4.95 -14.95
CA VAL A 59 4.45 4.97 -13.65
C VAL A 59 3.80 3.61 -13.46
N SER A 60 4.28 2.84 -12.48
CA SER A 60 3.69 1.55 -12.08
C SER A 60 2.63 1.68 -11.00
N HIS A 61 2.60 2.78 -10.24
CA HIS A 61 1.63 2.92 -9.15
C HIS A 61 1.45 4.39 -8.71
N LEU A 62 0.29 4.66 -8.11
CA LEU A 62 -0.04 5.92 -7.42
C LEU A 62 -0.60 5.57 -6.04
N LEU A 63 -0.06 6.21 -5.00
CA LEU A 63 -0.45 5.99 -3.61
C LEU A 63 -1.16 7.25 -3.10
N PHE A 64 -2.41 7.10 -2.69
CA PHE A 64 -3.17 8.14 -1.99
C PHE A 64 -3.35 7.72 -0.52
N ALA A 65 -4.00 8.58 0.28
CA ALA A 65 -4.27 8.26 1.68
C ALA A 65 -5.19 7.02 1.83
N ASP A 66 -6.21 6.92 0.98
CA ASP A 66 -7.26 5.92 1.13
C ASP A 66 -7.24 4.83 0.05
N ASP A 67 -6.64 5.10 -1.10
CA ASP A 67 -6.68 4.23 -2.27
C ASP A 67 -5.30 4.12 -2.94
N ILE A 68 -5.07 2.98 -3.60
CA ILE A 68 -3.84 2.66 -4.32
C ILE A 68 -4.21 2.26 -5.74
N LEU A 69 -3.57 2.88 -6.73
CA LEU A 69 -3.69 2.47 -8.13
C LEU A 69 -2.40 1.79 -8.56
N ILE A 70 -2.52 0.62 -9.18
CA ILE A 70 -1.38 -0.15 -9.73
C ILE A 70 -1.58 -0.32 -11.23
N PHE A 71 -0.59 0.09 -12.01
CA PHE A 71 -0.53 -0.05 -13.45
C PHE A 71 0.42 -1.18 -13.83
N CYS A 72 -0.12 -2.19 -14.50
CA CYS A 72 0.64 -3.32 -15.03
C CYS A 72 0.01 -3.81 -16.34
N GLN A 73 0.69 -4.74 -17.02
CA GLN A 73 0.09 -5.40 -18.18
C GLN A 73 -1.14 -6.22 -17.76
N ALA A 74 -2.15 -6.28 -18.62
CA ALA A 74 -3.31 -7.16 -18.44
C ALA A 74 -2.94 -8.61 -18.79
N THR A 75 -1.98 -9.19 -18.06
CA THR A 75 -1.54 -10.58 -18.19
C THR A 75 -1.58 -11.26 -16.82
N ASP A 76 -1.85 -12.57 -16.82
CA ASP A 76 -1.92 -13.34 -15.58
C ASP A 76 -0.61 -13.29 -14.79
N ASP A 77 0.53 -13.27 -15.47
CA ASP A 77 1.85 -13.24 -14.82
C ASP A 77 2.14 -11.90 -14.14
N ALA A 78 1.69 -10.79 -14.75
CA ALA A 78 1.79 -9.47 -14.14
C ALA A 78 0.88 -9.39 -12.91
N LEU A 79 -0.36 -9.89 -13.00
CA LEU A 79 -1.29 -9.93 -11.87
C LEU A 79 -0.80 -10.80 -10.72
N LYS A 80 -0.20 -11.97 -11.01
CA LYS A 80 0.47 -12.81 -10.01
C LYS A 80 1.61 -12.06 -9.33
N SER A 81 2.43 -11.36 -10.11
CA SER A 81 3.56 -10.60 -9.55
C SER A 81 3.10 -9.45 -8.65
N VAL A 82 2.04 -8.73 -9.04
CA VAL A 82 1.41 -7.72 -8.17
C VAL A 82 0.89 -8.37 -6.88
N ARG A 83 0.19 -9.50 -7.00
CA ARG A 83 -0.33 -10.23 -5.83
C ARG A 83 0.78 -10.65 -4.86
N GLU A 84 1.90 -11.17 -5.36
CA GLU A 84 3.05 -11.53 -4.52
C GLU A 84 3.62 -10.32 -3.78
N VAL A 85 3.76 -9.18 -4.44
CA VAL A 85 4.20 -7.93 -3.80
C VAL A 85 3.24 -7.52 -2.68
N LEU A 86 1.94 -7.59 -2.95
CA LEU A 86 0.90 -7.27 -1.98
C LEU A 86 0.91 -8.23 -0.79
N ASP A 87 1.12 -9.53 -1.01
CA ASP A 87 1.22 -10.54 0.04
C ASP A 87 2.46 -10.32 0.93
N VAL A 88 3.61 -9.99 0.33
CA VAL A 88 4.84 -9.65 1.06
C VAL A 88 4.61 -8.40 1.92
N TYR A 89 4.00 -7.36 1.34
CA TYR A 89 3.69 -6.13 2.06
C TYR A 89 2.72 -6.36 3.23
N ALA A 90 1.63 -7.09 2.99
CA ALA A 90 0.63 -7.41 4.00
C ALA A 90 1.25 -8.18 5.18
N LYS A 91 2.09 -9.17 4.87
CA LYS A 91 2.80 -9.96 5.88
C LYS A 91 3.80 -9.12 6.69
N ALA A 92 4.50 -8.17 6.07
CA ALA A 92 5.48 -7.33 6.74
C ALA A 92 4.85 -6.22 7.60
N SER A 93 3.69 -5.71 7.18
CA SER A 93 3.01 -4.57 7.83
C SER A 93 1.88 -4.97 8.77
N ASP A 94 1.50 -6.26 8.80
CA ASP A 94 0.27 -6.77 9.43
C ASP A 94 -1.03 -6.10 8.89
N GLN A 95 -0.95 -5.39 7.76
CA GLN A 95 -2.09 -4.78 7.10
C GLN A 95 -2.80 -5.79 6.21
N HIS A 96 -4.13 -5.69 6.16
CA HIS A 96 -4.95 -6.48 5.25
C HIS A 96 -5.41 -5.60 4.09
N ILE A 97 -5.14 -6.07 2.87
CA ILE A 97 -5.56 -5.38 1.66
C ILE A 97 -7.02 -5.72 1.40
N ASN A 98 -7.86 -4.70 1.28
CA ASN A 98 -9.24 -4.89 0.87
C ASN A 98 -9.33 -4.96 -0.66
N LEU A 99 -9.43 -6.17 -1.20
CA LEU A 99 -9.58 -6.43 -2.64
C LEU A 99 -11.02 -6.29 -3.15
N GLN A 100 -12.00 -6.05 -2.26
CA GLN A 100 -13.40 -5.82 -2.63
C GLN A 100 -13.72 -4.34 -2.87
N LYS A 101 -12.76 -3.46 -2.61
CA LYS A 101 -12.80 -2.07 -3.03
C LYS A 101 -12.37 -1.96 -4.49
#